data_AF-A0A9X7IMA0-F1
#
_entry.id   AF-A0A9X7IMA0-F1
#
_cell.length_a   1.000
_cell.length_b   1.000
_cell.length_c   1.000
_cell.angle_alpha   90.00
_cell.angle_beta   90.00
_cell.angle_gamma   90.00
#
_symmetry.space_group_name_H-M   'P 1'
#
loop_
_entity.id
_entity.type
_entity.pdbx_description
1 polymer ?
#
loop_
_entity_poly.entity_id
_entity_poly.type
_entity_poly.pdbx_seq_one_letter_code
_entity_poly.pdbx_strand_id
1 'polypeptide(L)'
;MDLYRGTLSVRRLGVLVRQLPAESRLVKALTGQPRWNTLDLLADLWVMLVRTNSEKGALSDDFDHPVRAEMTAAAVAAHKKALKEEFMRRKNAYTNS
;
A
#
# COMPACT_ATOMS: atom_id res chain seq x y z
N MET A 1 -7.25 -7.29 33.64
CA MET A 1 -8.15 -6.58 32.71
C MET A 1 -8.23 -7.41 31.46
N ASP A 2 -9.34 -8.09 31.35
CA ASP A 2 -9.52 -9.25 30.52
C ASP A 2 -9.86 -8.83 29.09
N LEU A 3 -8.97 -9.22 28.17
CA LEU A 3 -9.03 -9.14 26.72
C LEU A 3 -10.11 -10.12 26.20
N TYR A 4 -11.31 -10.04 26.76
CA TYR A 4 -12.30 -11.10 26.75
C TYR A 4 -12.95 -11.23 25.37
N ARG A 5 -12.78 -12.44 24.79
CA ARG A 5 -13.59 -13.05 23.73
C ARG A 5 -13.20 -12.84 22.25
N GLY A 6 -11.92 -12.63 21.94
CA GLY A 6 -11.43 -12.81 20.55
C GLY A 6 -10.58 -11.66 19.99
N THR A 7 -10.16 -10.75 20.86
CA THR A 7 -9.41 -9.55 20.49
C THR A 7 -7.93 -9.86 20.26
N LEU A 8 -7.41 -9.39 19.12
CA LEU A 8 -5.99 -9.46 18.71
C LEU A 8 -5.06 -9.17 19.91
N SER A 9 -4.26 -10.16 20.33
CA SER A 9 -3.23 -9.93 21.35
C SER A 9 -2.09 -9.07 20.81
N VAL A 10 -1.39 -8.33 21.68
CA VAL A 10 -0.21 -7.52 21.30
C VAL A 10 0.84 -8.37 20.57
N ARG A 11 1.03 -9.64 20.98
CA ARG A 11 1.90 -10.58 20.28
C ARG A 11 1.40 -10.88 18.86
N ARG A 12 0.09 -11.05 18.68
CA ARG A 12 -0.53 -11.29 17.36
C ARG A 12 -0.45 -10.05 16.47
N LEU A 13 -0.64 -8.85 17.03
CA LEU A 13 -0.39 -7.57 16.34
C LEU A 13 1.07 -7.47 15.86
N GLY A 14 2.03 -7.81 16.73
CA GLY A 14 3.45 -7.81 16.35
C GLY A 14 3.79 -8.78 15.22
N VAL A 15 3.16 -9.97 15.20
CA VAL A 15 3.30 -10.93 14.10
C VAL A 15 2.68 -10.39 12.80
N LEU A 16 1.50 -9.78 12.88
CA LEU A 16 0.82 -9.21 11.71
C LEU A 16 1.59 -8.03 11.12
N VAL A 17 2.16 -7.17 11.95
CA VAL A 17 3.07 -6.09 11.49
C VAL A 17 4.29 -6.66 10.77
N ARG A 18 4.85 -7.77 11.22
CA ARG A 18 5.99 -8.44 10.55
C ARG A 18 5.62 -9.12 9.22
N GLN A 19 4.33 -9.41 9.00
CA GLN A 19 3.82 -9.98 7.75
C GLN A 19 3.47 -8.92 6.72
N LEU A 20 3.51 -7.64 7.08
CA LEU A 20 3.37 -6.56 6.11
C LEU A 20 4.67 -6.43 5.29
N PRO A 21 4.57 -6.07 4.00
CA PRO A 21 5.74 -5.78 3.18
C PRO A 21 6.64 -4.75 3.84
N ALA A 22 7.97 -4.86 3.69
CA ALA A 22 8.92 -3.88 4.26
C ALA A 22 8.67 -2.45 3.76
N GLU A 23 8.09 -2.32 2.56
CA GLU A 23 7.67 -1.06 1.96
C GLU A 23 6.35 -0.51 2.54
N SER A 24 5.65 -1.28 3.37
CA SER A 24 4.41 -0.87 4.04
C SER A 24 4.67 0.38 4.88
N ARG A 25 3.81 1.38 4.68
CA ARG A 25 3.93 2.67 5.36
C ARG A 25 3.68 2.53 6.86
N LEU A 26 2.90 1.54 7.32
CA LEU A 26 2.78 1.19 8.75
C LEU A 26 4.11 0.73 9.36
N VAL A 27 4.84 -0.15 8.65
CA VAL A 27 6.17 -0.63 9.09
C VAL A 27 7.16 0.54 9.11
N LYS A 28 7.15 1.38 8.07
CA LYS A 28 7.99 2.60 8.00
C LYS A 28 7.65 3.64 9.06
N ALA A 29 6.38 3.73 9.45
CA ALA A 29 5.91 4.63 10.52
C ALA A 29 6.41 4.16 11.90
N LEU A 30 6.43 2.86 12.17
CA LEU A 30 7.02 2.29 13.38
C LEU A 30 8.55 2.50 13.46
N THR A 31 9.22 2.64 12.31
CA THR A 31 10.66 2.93 12.21
C THR A 31 11.01 4.43 12.12
N GLY A 32 10.04 5.35 12.26
CA GLY A 32 10.32 6.76 12.56
C GLY A 32 10.24 7.78 11.41
N GLN A 33 9.55 7.51 10.30
CA GLN A 33 9.33 8.53 9.23
C GLN A 33 7.84 8.89 9.05
N PRO A 34 7.35 9.99 9.66
CA PRO A 34 5.93 10.32 9.61
C PRO A 34 5.61 11.28 8.45
N ARG A 35 5.18 10.75 7.31
CA ARG A 35 4.29 11.48 6.38
C ARG A 35 3.06 10.61 6.17
N TRP A 36 2.03 10.88 6.98
CA TRP A 36 0.81 10.08 6.99
C TRP A 36 -0.18 10.65 5.99
N ASN A 37 -0.80 9.77 5.20
CA ASN A 37 -2.13 9.99 4.64
C ASN A 37 -3.07 9.03 5.37
N THR A 38 -4.11 9.53 6.04
CA THR A 38 -5.06 8.73 6.84
C THR A 38 -5.65 7.56 6.04
N LEU A 39 -5.82 7.74 4.73
CA LEU A 39 -6.28 6.69 3.81
C LEU A 39 -5.33 5.49 3.74
N ASP A 40 -4.01 5.70 3.78
CA ASP A 40 -3.04 4.61 3.69
C ASP A 40 -3.04 3.75 4.97
N LEU A 41 -3.21 4.39 6.13
CA LEU A 41 -3.30 3.69 7.41
C LEU A 41 -4.57 2.83 7.49
N LEU A 42 -5.70 3.39 7.06
CA LEU A 42 -6.97 2.67 7.01
C LEU A 42 -6.89 1.47 6.04
N ALA A 43 -6.23 1.64 4.89
CA ALA A 43 -5.97 0.56 3.95
C ALA A 43 -5.10 -0.54 4.56
N ASP A 44 -4.01 -0.21 5.27
CA ASP A 44 -3.14 -1.19 5.94
C ASP A 44 -3.89 -1.98 7.04
N LEU A 45 -4.70 -1.30 7.85
CA LEU A 45 -5.52 -1.95 8.87
C LEU A 45 -6.56 -2.88 8.25
N TRP A 46 -7.18 -2.46 7.15
CA TRP A 46 -8.14 -3.29 6.43
C TRP A 46 -7.47 -4.54 5.85
N VAL A 47 -6.32 -4.42 5.18
CA VAL A 47 -5.58 -5.57 4.65
C VAL A 47 -5.22 -6.54 5.76
N MET A 48 -4.78 -6.03 6.92
CA MET A 48 -4.48 -6.85 8.09
C MET A 48 -5.72 -7.61 8.60
N LEU A 49 -6.87 -6.94 8.70
CA LEU A 49 -8.13 -7.56 9.11
C LEU A 49 -8.57 -8.65 8.14
N VAL A 50 -8.50 -8.39 6.84
CA VAL A 50 -8.87 -9.36 5.80
C VAL A 50 -7.95 -10.58 5.86
N ARG A 51 -6.63 -10.39 5.94
CA ARG A 51 -5.66 -11.50 6.10
C ARG A 51 -5.89 -12.32 7.35
N THR A 52 -6.25 -11.67 8.46
CA THR A 52 -6.48 -12.36 9.75
C THR A 52 -7.75 -13.21 9.74
N ASN A 53 -8.77 -12.80 8.97
CA ASN A 53 -10.06 -13.47 8.87
C ASN A 53 -10.19 -14.39 7.64
N SER A 54 -9.15 -14.48 6.80
CA SER A 54 -9.13 -15.37 5.63
C SER A 54 -8.38 -16.67 5.95
N GLU A 55 -8.69 -17.72 5.21
CA GLU A 55 -7.94 -18.97 5.29
C GLU A 55 -6.47 -18.76 4.91
N LYS A 56 -5.58 -19.52 5.56
CA LYS A 56 -4.14 -19.41 5.32
C LYS A 56 -3.84 -19.80 3.87
N GLY A 57 -3.28 -18.87 3.09
CA GLY A 57 -2.96 -19.07 1.67
C GLY A 57 -4.07 -18.68 0.69
N ALA A 58 -5.23 -18.20 1.18
CA ALA A 58 -6.32 -17.75 0.30
C ALA A 58 -6.05 -16.40 -0.38
N LEU A 59 -5.10 -15.62 0.14
CA LEU A 59 -4.75 -14.30 -0.37
C LEU A 59 -3.31 -14.32 -0.90
N SER A 60 -3.07 -13.60 -2.00
CA SER A 60 -1.72 -13.41 -2.52
C SER A 60 -0.87 -12.53 -1.59
N ASP A 61 0.44 -12.66 -1.68
CA ASP A 61 1.37 -11.82 -0.91
C ASP A 61 1.25 -10.34 -1.27
N ASP A 62 0.84 -10.04 -2.52
CA ASP A 62 0.61 -8.69 -3.04
C ASP A 62 -0.84 -8.18 -2.84
N PHE A 63 -1.66 -8.88 -2.05
CA PHE A 63 -3.03 -8.47 -1.79
C PHE A 63 -3.08 -7.10 -1.10
N ASP A 64 -3.83 -6.17 -1.71
CA ASP A 64 -3.95 -4.79 -1.27
C ASP A 64 -5.42 -4.32 -1.20
N HIS A 65 -5.65 -3.20 -0.52
CA HIS A 65 -6.94 -2.52 -0.47
C HIS A 65 -7.34 -2.04 -1.88
N PRO A 66 -8.56 -2.36 -2.37
CA PRO A 66 -8.95 -2.11 -3.76
C PRO A 66 -8.84 -0.64 -4.16
N VAL A 67 -9.27 0.29 -3.29
CA VAL A 67 -9.15 1.74 -3.55
C VAL A 67 -7.69 2.18 -3.66
N ARG A 68 -6.78 1.58 -2.88
CA ARG A 68 -5.35 1.92 -2.94
C ARG A 68 -4.71 1.37 -4.22
N ALA A 69 -5.11 0.17 -4.64
CA ALA A 69 -4.70 -0.41 -5.91
C ALA A 69 -5.14 0.48 -7.09
N GLU A 70 -6.38 0.97 -7.09
CA GLU A 70 -6.90 1.89 -8.11
C GLU A 70 -6.15 3.23 -8.12
N MET A 71 -5.93 3.84 -6.95
CA MET A 71 -5.17 5.09 -6.84
C MET A 71 -3.74 4.92 -7.35
N THR A 72 -3.09 3.81 -7.02
CA THR A 72 -1.74 3.49 -7.50
C THR A 72 -1.73 3.31 -9.01
N ALA A 73 -2.70 2.58 -9.57
CA ALA A 73 -2.84 2.38 -11.00
C ALA A 73 -3.05 3.70 -11.75
N ALA A 74 -3.90 4.58 -11.22
CA ALA A 74 -4.14 5.92 -11.77
C ALA A 74 -2.87 6.79 -11.74
N ALA A 75 -2.12 6.77 -10.62
CA ALA A 75 -0.87 7.50 -10.48
C ALA A 75 0.20 7.00 -11.48
N VAL A 76 0.33 5.68 -11.64
CA VAL A 76 1.23 5.07 -12.63
C VAL A 76 0.84 5.45 -14.05
N ALA A 77 -0.46 5.43 -14.38
CA ALA A 77 -0.96 5.81 -15.69
C ALA A 77 -0.69 7.30 -15.99
N ALA A 78 -0.94 8.19 -15.03
CA ALA A 78 -0.65 9.62 -15.14
C ALA A 78 0.85 9.87 -15.35
N HIS A 79 1.71 9.19 -14.60
CA HIS A 79 3.16 9.29 -14.75
C HIS A 79 3.64 8.83 -16.13
N LYS A 80 3.14 7.68 -16.62
CA LYS A 80 3.44 7.19 -17.97
C LYS A 80 2.98 8.17 -19.06
N LYS A 81 1.80 8.80 -18.88
CA LYS A 81 1.28 9.82 -19.79
C LYS A 81 2.21 11.04 -19.84
N ALA A 82 2.63 11.55 -18.69
CA ALA A 82 3.55 12.68 -18.60
C ALA A 82 4.90 12.39 -19.29
N LEU A 83 5.48 11.22 -19.06
CA LEU A 83 6.72 10.80 -19.75
C LEU A 83 6.55 10.73 -21.27
N LYS A 84 5.41 10.21 -21.74
CA LYS A 84 5.09 10.15 -23.18
C LYS A 84 4.95 11.54 -23.78
N GLU A 85 4.27 12.46 -23.11
CA GLU A 85 4.11 13.85 -23.55
C GLU A 85 5.47 14.56 -23.63
N GLU A 86 6.31 14.40 -22.62
CA GLU A 86 7.66 14.96 -22.60
C GLU A 86 8.54 14.39 -23.74
N PHE A 87 8.46 13.08 -23.98
CA PHE A 87 9.14 12.45 -25.11
C PHE A 87 8.67 13.02 -26.44
N MET A 88 7.36 13.13 -26.65
CA MET A 88 6.80 13.68 -27.90
C MET A 88 7.18 15.15 -28.10
N ARG A 89 7.19 15.95 -27.04
CA ARG A 89 7.65 17.34 -27.07
C ARG A 89 9.11 17.43 -27.53
N ARG A 90 9.99 16.60 -26.96
CA ARG A 90 11.40 16.54 -27.35
C ARG A 90 11.57 16.09 -28.80
N LYS A 91 10.85 15.03 -29.22
CA LYS A 91 10.90 14.53 -30.61
C LYS A 91 10.51 15.60 -31.62
N ASN A 92 9.39 16.31 -31.37
CA ASN A 92 8.91 17.34 -32.26
C ASN A 92 9.87 18.53 -32.37
N ALA A 93 10.56 18.89 -31.28
CA ALA A 93 11.59 19.93 -31.30
C ALA A 93 12.80 19.53 -32.16
N TYR A 94 13.20 18.25 -32.15
CA TYR A 94 14.26 17.73 -33.03
C TYR A 94 13.84 17.65 -34.50
N THR A 95 12.58 17.34 -34.79
CA THR A 95 12.09 17.20 -36.18
C THR A 95 11.80 18.55 -36.86
N ASN A 96 11.51 19.59 -36.09
CA ASN A 96 11.27 20.95 -36.59
C ASN A 96 12.51 21.87 -36.51
N SER A 97 13.69 21.31 -36.23
CA SER A 97 15.00 21.98 -36.28
C SER A 97 15.76 21.55 -37.53
#